data_AF-A0A7C9PF00-F1
#
_entry.id   AF-A0A7C9PF00-F1
#
_cell.length_a   1.000
_cell.length_b   1.000
_cell.length_c   1.000
_cell.angle_alpha   90.00
_cell.angle_beta   90.00
_cell.angle_gamma   90.00
#
_symmetry.space_group_name_H-M   'P 1'
#
loop_
_entity.id
_entity.type
_entity.pdbx_description
1 polymer ?
#
loop_
_entity_poly.entity_id
_entity_poly.type
_entity_poly.pdbx_seq_one_letter_code
_entity_poly.pdbx_strand_id
1 'polypeptide(L)' 'MASIDHAMWFHRSFRLDDWLLYQVDSPTARGSRTLCRGAFYRRDGQLVASTAQEGLMRLRGLPDAAAAPRP' A
#
# COMPACT_ATOMS: atom_id res chain seq x y z
N MET A 1 -8.07 -7.86 5.89
CA MET A 1 -7.74 -6.52 5.37
C MET A 1 -8.82 -6.12 4.38
N ALA A 2 -9.09 -4.84 4.22
CA ALA A 2 -9.96 -4.32 3.16
C ALA A 2 -9.32 -3.04 2.55
N SER A 3 -9.50 -2.77 1.26
CA SER A 3 -9.12 -1.49 0.66
C SER A 3 -10.16 -0.42 1.06
N ILE A 4 -9.69 0.81 1.31
CA ILE A 4 -10.55 1.96 1.60
C ILE A 4 -10.63 2.84 0.35
N ASP A 5 -9.47 3.19 -0.22
CA ASP A 5 -9.36 3.97 -1.44
C ASP A 5 -8.26 3.42 -2.36
N HIS A 6 -8.16 4.02 -3.55
CA HIS A 6 -7.06 3.80 -4.47
C HIS A 6 -6.92 5.00 -5.41
N ALA A 7 -5.72 5.53 -5.54
CA ALA A 7 -5.38 6.57 -6.50
C ALA A 7 -4.18 6.12 -7.35
N MET A 8 -4.25 6.43 -8.65
CA MET A 8 -3.22 6.08 -9.61
C MET A 8 -2.99 7.23 -10.58
N TRP A 9 -1.72 7.50 -10.88
CA TRP A 9 -1.32 8.50 -11.86
C TRP A 9 -0.46 7.83 -12.92
N PHE A 10 -0.86 7.99 -14.18
CA PHE A 10 -0.14 7.48 -15.34
C PHE A 10 0.73 8.60 -15.91
N HIS A 11 2.04 8.38 -15.89
CA HIS A 11 3.02 9.39 -16.30
C HIS A 11 3.46 9.23 -17.75
N ARG A 12 3.45 7.99 -18.25
CA ARG A 12 3.98 7.60 -19.56
C ARG A 12 3.25 6.37 -20.09
N SER A 13 3.28 6.19 -21.41
CA SER A 13 2.81 4.94 -22.04
C SER A 13 3.72 3.77 -21.68
N PHE A 14 3.12 2.61 -21.49
CA PHE A 14 3.79 1.33 -21.28
C PHE A 14 2.94 0.20 -21.86
N ARG A 15 3.54 -0.97 -22.01
CA ARG A 15 2.85 -2.17 -22.43
C ARG A 15 2.71 -3.12 -21.24
N LEU A 16 1.58 -3.80 -21.15
CA LEU A 16 1.30 -4.79 -20.09
C LEU A 16 1.82 -6.20 -20.43
N ASP A 17 2.31 -6.41 -21.65
CA ASP A 17 2.91 -7.66 -22.12
C ASP A 17 4.46 -7.64 -22.09
N ASP A 18 5.05 -6.61 -21.48
CA ASP A 18 6.46 -6.54 -21.13
C ASP A 18 6.61 -6.39 -19.61
N TRP A 19 7.83 -6.56 -19.10
CA TRP A 19 8.10 -6.53 -17.67
C TRP A 19 7.93 -5.14 -17.07
N LEU A 20 7.18 -5.11 -15.97
CA LEU A 20 7.08 -3.97 -15.07
C LEU A 20 7.57 -4.39 -13.68
N LEU A 21 8.46 -3.58 -13.10
CA LEU A 21 8.77 -3.64 -11.67
C LEU A 21 7.72 -2.84 -10.91
N TYR A 22 7.04 -3.48 -9.95
CA TYR A 22 6.20 -2.77 -8.99
C TYR A 22 6.91 -2.68 -7.64
N GLN A 23 7.42 -1.50 -7.32
CA GLN A 23 8.05 -1.22 -6.04
C GLN A 23 7.01 -0.61 -5.10
N VAL A 24 6.87 -1.18 -3.90
CA VAL A 24 5.88 -0.75 -2.90
C VAL A 24 6.54 -0.52 -1.56
N ASP A 25 6.15 0.54 -0.87
CA ASP A 25 6.50 0.79 0.53
C ASP A 25 5.27 1.21 1.34
N SER A 26 5.40 1.13 2.67
CA SER A 26 4.33 1.49 3.62
C SER A 26 4.89 2.43 4.68
N PRO A 27 4.79 3.76 4.49
CA PRO A 27 5.38 4.73 5.41
C PRO A 27 4.67 4.79 6.76
N THR A 28 3.40 4.39 6.87
CA THR A 28 2.66 4.42 8.14
C THR A 28 1.56 3.38 8.24
N ALA A 29 1.36 2.88 9.45
CA ALA A 29 0.28 1.99 9.84
C ALA A 29 -0.20 2.37 11.25
N ARG A 30 -1.37 3.00 11.37
CA ARG A 30 -1.93 3.51 12.64
C ARG A 30 -3.46 3.50 12.59
N GLY A 31 -4.10 3.32 13.75
CA GLY A 31 -5.57 3.40 13.85
C GLY A 31 -6.31 2.39 12.99
N SER A 32 -5.78 1.16 12.87
CA SER A 32 -6.26 0.13 11.94
C SER A 32 -6.21 0.50 10.45
N ARG A 33 -5.47 1.55 10.06
CA ARG A 33 -5.28 1.99 8.68
C ARG A 33 -3.81 1.87 8.30
N THR A 34 -3.55 1.54 7.04
CA THR A 34 -2.21 1.45 6.44
C THR A 34 -2.18 2.29 5.17
N LEU A 35 -1.18 3.15 5.03
CA LEU A 35 -0.90 3.83 3.77
C LEU A 35 0.17 3.05 3.01
N CYS A 36 -0.14 2.66 1.79
CA CYS A 36 0.79 2.05 0.84
C CYS A 36 1.01 2.99 -0.34
N ARG A 37 2.27 3.12 -0.76
CA ARG A 37 2.66 3.85 -1.97
C ARG A 37 3.35 2.88 -2.91
N GLY A 38 3.09 3.04 -4.20
CA GLY A 38 3.70 2.20 -5.22
C GLY A 38 4.20 2.99 -6.41
N ALA A 39 5.19 2.43 -7.07
CA ALA A 39 5.79 2.97 -8.29
C ALA A 39 6.02 1.82 -9.29
N PHE A 40 5.52 2.01 -10.50
CA PHE A 40 5.72 1.07 -11.60
C PHE A 40 6.85 1.56 -12.51
N TYR A 41 7.82 0.69 -12.76
CA TYR A 41 8.94 0.96 -13.66
C TYR A 41 8.96 -0.04 -14.81
N ARG A 42 9.28 0.41 -16.01
CA ARG A 42 9.62 -0.49 -17.14
C ARG A 42 10.97 -1.14 -16.91
N ARG A 43 11.27 -2.16 -17.71
CA ARG A 43 12.59 -2.84 -17.74
C ARG A 43 13.78 -1.88 -17.93
N ASP A 44 13.60 -0.77 -18.63
CA ASP A 44 14.62 0.27 -18.82
C ASP A 44 14.74 1.26 -17.64
N GLY A 45 14.04 0.99 -16.53
CA GLY A 45 14.10 1.80 -15.30
C GLY A 45 13.23 3.05 -15.32
N GLN A 46 12.47 3.32 -16.38
CA GLN A 46 11.61 4.50 -16.43
C GLN A 46 10.33 4.32 -15.59
N LEU A 47 10.04 5.29 -14.72
CA LEU A 47 8.79 5.37 -13.97
C LEU A 47 7.61 5.62 -14.91
N VAL A 48 6.59 4.77 -14.87
CA VAL A 48 5.42 4.88 -15.77
C VAL A 48 4.11 5.15 -15.05
N ALA A 49 3.98 4.71 -13.80
CA ALA A 49 2.83 5.04 -12.97
C ALA A 49 3.20 5.10 -11.49
N SER A 50 2.42 5.88 -10.74
CA SER A 50 2.47 5.92 -9.27
C SER A 50 1.12 5.55 -8.69
N THR A 51 1.12 4.87 -7.54
CA THR A 51 -0.08 4.51 -6.79
C THR A 51 0.01 5.01 -5.36
N ALA A 52 -1.16 5.36 -4.81
CA ALA A 52 -1.36 5.55 -3.38
C ALA A 52 -2.64 4.82 -2.99
N GLN A 53 -2.59 4.07 -1.90
CA GLN A 53 -3.73 3.32 -1.40
C GLN A 53 -3.73 3.31 0.12
N GLU A 54 -4.90 3.57 0.68
CA GLU A 54 -5.19 3.28 2.06
C GLU A 54 -5.95 1.96 2.21
N GLY A 55 -5.56 1.18 3.21
CA GLY A 55 -6.20 -0.07 3.58
C GLY A 55 -6.61 -0.10 5.05
N LEU A 56 -7.71 -0.77 5.34
CA LEU A 56 -8.10 -1.20 6.68
C LEU A 56 -7.36 -2.51 7.03
N MET A 57 -6.52 -2.45 8.06
CA MET A 57 -5.80 -3.59 8.62
C MET A 57 -6.09 -3.71 10.12
N ARG A 58 -6.80 -4.78 10.51
CA ARG A 58 -7.12 -5.09 11.91
C ARG A 58 -6.48 -6.42 12.30
N LEU A 59 -5.75 -6.42 13.41
CA LEU A 59 -5.37 -7.66 14.08
C LEU A 59 -6.62 -8.30 14.66
N ARG A 60 -6.85 -9.58 14.35
CA ARG A 60 -7.91 -10.39 14.96
C ARG A 60 -7.24 -11.39 15.89
N GLY A 61 -7.76 -11.56 17.10
CA GLY A 61 -7.28 -12.57 18.06
C GLY A 61 -6.16 -12.13 19.00
N LEU A 62 -5.76 -10.85 19.01
CA LEU A 62 -4.98 -10.31 20.13
C LEU A 62 -5.96 -10.00 21.28
N PRO A 63 -5.68 -10.43 22.53
CA PRO A 63 -6.48 -10.00 23.67
C PRO A 63 -6.52 -8.47 23.73
N ASP A 64 -7.68 -7.93 24.10
CA ASP A 64 -7.88 -6.50 24.16
C ASP A 64 -6.86 -5.90 25.13
N ALA A 65 -5.93 -5.07 24.63
CA ALA A 65 -4.91 -4.45 25.48
C ALA A 65 -5.54 -3.51 26.53
N ALA A 66 -6.81 -3.12 26.33
CA ALA A 66 -7.61 -2.39 27.30
C ALA A 66 -8.11 -3.23 28.49
N ALA A 67 -8.01 -4.57 28.42
CA ALA A 67 -8.40 -5.48 29.50
C ALA A 67 -7.25 -5.82 30.47
N ALA A 68 -6.03 -5.33 30.22
CA ALA A 68 -4.95 -5.45 31.19
C ALA A 68 -5.26 -4.54 32.40
N PRO A 69 -5.32 -5.06 33.63
CA PRO A 69 -5.53 -4.23 34.81
C PRO A 69 -4.41 -3.18 34.88
N ARG A 70 -4.78 -1.90 35.00
CA ARG A 70 -3.82 -0.84 35.31
C ARG A 70 -3.24 -1.12 36.71
N PRO A 71 -1.93 -0.85 36.92
CA PRO A 71 -1.32 -0.97 38.25
C PRO A 71 -2.00 -0.07 39.27
#